data_AF-A0A3D3T1J5-F1
#
_entry.id   AF-A0A3D3T1J5-F1
#
_cell.length_a   1.000
_cell.length_b   1.000
_cell.length_c   1.000
_cell.angle_alpha   90.00
_cell.angle_beta   90.00
_cell.angle_gamma   90.00
#
_symmetry.space_group_name_H-M   'P 1'
#
loop_
_entity.id
_entity.type
_entity.pdbx_description
1 polymer ?
#
loop_
_entity_poly.entity_id
_entity_poly.type
_entity_poly.pdbx_seq_one_letter_code
_entity_poly.pdbx_strand_id
1 'polypeptide(L)'
;SRDTAYKACAILSLVGTVNIPIIYKSVDWWYTLHQPATIKLTGGSTIHPAMFKPLLVMIIGFYCFYALVLILNTRAEILRREQRSAWVRELI
;
A
#
# COMPACT_ATOMS: atom_id res chain seq x y z
N SER A 1 -3.59 24.24 7.03
CA SER A 1 -2.58 24.60 6.01
C SER A 1 -2.04 23.33 5.35
N ARG A 2 -1.32 23.41 4.23
CA ARG A 2 -0.65 22.24 3.59
C ARG A 2 0.27 21.52 4.57
N ASP A 3 0.96 22.25 5.44
CA ASP A 3 1.84 21.68 6.46
C ASP A 3 1.09 20.83 7.48
N THR A 4 -0.11 21.26 7.91
CA THR A 4 -0.97 20.44 8.77
C THR A 4 -1.35 19.12 8.09
N ALA A 5 -1.70 19.17 6.79
CA ALA A 5 -2.07 17.97 6.04
C ALA A 5 -0.88 17.00 5.88
N TYR A 6 0.32 17.50 5.60
CA TYR A 6 1.53 16.67 5.54
C TYR A 6 1.87 16.05 6.88
N LYS A 7 1.77 16.80 7.99
CA LYS A 7 1.97 16.28 9.34
C LYS A 7 0.95 15.19 9.69
N ALA A 8 -0.32 15.42 9.38
CA ALA A 8 -1.37 14.41 9.61
C ALA A 8 -1.12 13.13 8.79
N CYS A 9 -0.74 13.25 7.51
CA CYS A 9 -0.39 12.10 6.68
C CYS A 9 0.83 11.34 7.21
N ALA A 10 1.85 12.04 7.70
CA ALA A 10 3.04 11.41 8.29
C ALA A 10 2.70 10.61 9.55
N ILE A 11 1.90 11.20 10.46
CA ILE A 11 1.44 10.51 11.67
C ILE A 11 0.59 9.29 11.30
N LEU A 12 -0.36 9.45 10.37
CA LEU A 12 -1.21 8.34 9.92
C LEU A 12 -0.37 7.20 9.32
N SER A 13 0.65 7.52 8.54
CA SER A 13 1.55 6.52 7.93
C SER A 13 2.36 5.77 8.99
N LEU A 14 2.86 6.48 10.01
CA LEU A 14 3.59 5.88 11.13
C LEU A 14 2.68 4.95 11.95
N VAL A 15 1.52 5.46 12.36
CA VAL A 15 0.52 4.70 13.13
C VAL A 15 0.05 3.48 12.34
N GLY A 16 -0.25 3.65 11.05
CA GLY A 16 -0.64 2.56 10.16
C GLY A 16 0.43 1.49 10.06
N THR A 17 1.70 1.88 9.93
CA THR A 17 2.84 0.93 9.85
C THR A 17 2.96 0.11 11.13
N VAL A 18 2.82 0.74 12.30
CA VAL A 18 2.85 0.03 13.59
C VAL A 18 1.60 -0.86 13.77
N ASN A 19 0.47 -0.49 13.17
CA ASN A 19 -0.77 -1.25 13.26
C ASN A 19 -0.71 -2.57 12.46
N ILE A 20 0.00 -2.63 11.33
CA ILE A 20 0.14 -3.85 10.52
C ILE A 20 0.60 -5.08 11.34
N PRO A 21 1.73 -5.04 12.08
CA PRO A 21 2.16 -6.19 12.89
C PRO A 21 1.21 -6.48 14.06
N ILE A 22 0.57 -5.46 14.64
CA ILE A 22 -0.44 -5.63 15.69
C ILE A 22 -1.61 -6.43 15.16
N ILE A 23 -2.17 -6.06 14.00
CA ILE A 23 -3.28 -6.80 13.38
C ILE A 23 -2.85 -8.23 13.05
N TYR A 24 -1.67 -8.41 12.47
CA TYR A 24 -1.15 -9.74 12.13
C TYR A 24 -1.00 -10.65 13.37
N LYS A 25 -0.47 -10.12 14.48
CA LYS A 25 -0.27 -10.88 15.72
C LYS A 25 -1.47 -10.90 16.66
N SER A 26 -2.47 -10.05 16.42
CA SER A 26 -3.67 -9.99 17.25
C SER A 26 -4.36 -11.34 17.38
N VAL A 27 -4.32 -12.15 16.32
CA VAL A 27 -4.94 -13.47 16.28
C VAL A 27 -4.21 -14.51 17.13
N ASP A 28 -2.88 -14.41 17.22
CA ASP A 28 -2.05 -15.24 18.10
C ASP A 28 -2.22 -14.82 19.56
N TRP A 29 -2.34 -13.51 19.83
CA TRP A 29 -2.47 -12.97 21.19
C TRP A 29 -3.83 -13.24 21.82
N TRP A 30 -4.90 -13.16 21.02
CA TRP A 30 -6.27 -13.31 21.49
C TRP A 30 -6.88 -14.70 21.17
N TYR A 31 -6.11 -15.62 20.60
CA TYR A 31 -6.56 -16.98 20.23
C TYR A 31 -7.85 -17.00 19.39
N THR A 32 -8.01 -16.04 18.49
CA THR A 32 -9.27 -15.83 17.73
C THR A 32 -9.35 -16.61 16.42
N LEU A 33 -8.25 -17.22 15.97
CA LEU A 33 -8.20 -17.95 14.70
C LEU A 33 -8.42 -19.46 14.92
N HIS A 34 -9.57 -19.96 14.50
CA HIS A 34 -9.81 -21.40 14.43
C HIS A 34 -9.07 -22.06 13.25
N GLN A 35 -8.71 -21.29 12.21
CA GLN A 35 -7.98 -21.76 11.04
C GLN A 35 -6.67 -20.98 10.87
N PRO A 36 -5.50 -21.65 10.85
CA PRO A 36 -4.21 -20.98 10.70
C PRO A 36 -4.01 -20.40 9.29
N ALA A 37 -3.09 -19.44 9.18
CA ALA A 37 -2.75 -18.79 7.91
C ALA A 37 -2.37 -19.81 6.81
N THR A 38 -3.03 -19.69 5.66
CA THR A 38 -2.89 -20.62 4.52
C THR A 38 -1.67 -20.31 3.65
N ILE A 39 -1.20 -19.06 3.69
CA ILE A 39 0.00 -18.58 3.00
C ILE A 39 1.06 -18.32 4.07
N LYS A 40 2.08 -19.17 4.11
CA LYS A 40 3.22 -19.02 5.01
C LYS A 40 4.41 -18.51 4.20
N LEU A 41 5.10 -17.50 4.73
CA LEU A 41 6.35 -16.96 4.16
C LEU A 41 7.50 -17.98 4.25
N THR A 42 7.42 -18.90 5.21
CA THR A 42 8.38 -19.98 5.44
C THR A 42 7.64 -21.33 5.44
N GLY A 43 7.83 -22.13 4.37
CA GLY A 43 7.26 -23.47 4.21
C GLY A 43 6.24 -23.61 3.08
N GLY A 44 5.71 -24.82 2.90
CA GLY A 44 4.70 -25.12 1.87
C GLY A 44 3.34 -24.49 2.19
N SER A 45 2.76 -23.77 1.23
CA SER A 45 1.41 -23.21 1.36
C SER A 45 0.37 -24.33 1.32
N THR A 46 -0.61 -24.28 2.22
CA THR A 46 -1.74 -25.23 2.29
C THR A 46 -2.90 -24.82 1.37
N ILE A 47 -2.73 -23.79 0.54
CA ILE A 47 -3.79 -23.28 -0.33
C ILE A 47 -3.96 -24.18 -1.55
N HIS A 48 -5.21 -24.41 -1.96
CA HIS A 48 -5.48 -25.17 -3.17
C HIS A 48 -4.98 -24.40 -4.42
N PRO A 49 -4.28 -25.05 -5.37
CA PRO A 49 -3.69 -24.39 -6.54
C PRO A 49 -4.69 -23.58 -7.39
N ALA A 50 -5.95 -24.02 -7.43
CA ALA A 50 -7.02 -23.31 -8.15
C ALA A 50 -7.37 -21.94 -7.54
N MET A 51 -7.13 -21.74 -6.23
CA MET A 51 -7.36 -20.47 -5.54
C MET A 51 -6.10 -19.58 -5.53
N PHE A 52 -4.92 -20.18 -5.59
CA PHE A 52 -3.66 -19.47 -5.56
C PHE A 52 -3.43 -18.60 -6.79
N LYS A 53 -3.73 -19.12 -7.99
CA LYS A 53 -3.50 -18.39 -9.25
C LYS A 53 -4.32 -17.11 -9.34
N PRO A 54 -5.65 -17.10 -9.10
CA PRO A 54 -6.43 -15.86 -9.06
C PRO A 54 -5.91 -14.86 -8.03
N LEU A 55 -5.51 -15.34 -6.85
CA LEU A 55 -4.97 -14.48 -5.80
C LEU A 55 -3.68 -13.77 -6.25
N LEU A 56 -2.73 -14.50 -6.85
CA LEU A 56 -1.49 -13.90 -7.37
C LEU A 56 -1.76 -12.87 -8.47
N VAL A 57 -2.67 -13.18 -9.39
CA VAL A 57 -3.06 -12.25 -10.47
C VAL A 57 -3.63 -10.97 -9.88
N MET A 58 -4.51 -11.08 -8.87
CA MET A 58 -5.10 -9.90 -8.21
C MET A 58 -4.07 -9.10 -7.40
N ILE A 59 -3.14 -9.77 -6.71
CA ILE A 59 -2.03 -9.10 -6.01
C ILE A 59 -1.21 -8.27 -7.00
N ILE A 60 -0.73 -8.89 -8.08
CA ILE A 60 0.08 -8.20 -9.09
C ILE A 60 -0.72 -7.06 -9.73
N GLY A 61 -1.95 -7.32 -10.16
CA GLY A 61 -2.82 -6.32 -10.78
C GLY A 61 -3.06 -5.12 -9.88
N PHE A 62 -3.32 -5.34 -8.58
CA PHE A 62 -3.53 -4.27 -7.62
C PHE A 62 -2.25 -3.45 -7.39
N TYR A 63 -1.08 -4.09 -7.29
CA TYR A 63 0.19 -3.37 -7.16
C TYR A 63 0.53 -2.54 -8.41
N CYS A 64 0.28 -3.08 -9.61
CA CYS A 64 0.44 -2.33 -10.86
C CYS A 64 -0.51 -1.13 -10.91
N PHE A 65 -1.78 -1.33 -10.54
CA PHE A 65 -2.76 -0.25 -10.45
C PHE A 65 -2.34 0.83 -9.43
N TYR A 66 -1.94 0.43 -8.23
CA TYR A 66 -1.43 1.33 -7.21
C TYR A 66 -0.23 2.13 -7.70
N ALA A 67 0.75 1.48 -8.35
CA ALA A 67 1.93 2.14 -8.90
C ALA A 67 1.56 3.17 -9.99
N LEU A 68 0.62 2.82 -10.88
CA LEU A 68 0.12 3.73 -11.91
C LEU A 68 -0.53 4.97 -11.26
N VAL A 69 -1.44 4.77 -10.31
CA VAL A 69 -2.11 5.86 -9.60
C VAL A 69 -1.10 6.73 -8.85
N LEU A 70 -0.12 6.10 -8.20
CA LEU A 70 0.95 6.81 -7.49
C LEU A 70 1.74 7.70 -8.45
N ILE A 71 2.20 7.17 -9.59
CA ILE A 71 2.96 7.93 -10.59
C ILE A 71 2.15 9.12 -11.12
N LEU A 72 0.87 8.90 -11.45
CA LEU A 72 -0.01 9.97 -11.95
C LEU A 72 -0.20 11.08 -10.91
N ASN A 73 -0.41 10.72 -9.64
CA ASN A 73 -0.56 11.69 -8.54
C ASN A 73 0.75 12.44 -8.27
N THR A 74 1.88 11.75 -8.24
CA THR A 74 3.20 12.37 -8.06
C THR A 74 3.51 13.33 -9.21
N ARG A 75 3.22 12.95 -10.46
CA ARG A 75 3.37 13.85 -11.62
C ARG A 75 2.53 15.11 -11.47
N ALA A 76 1.26 14.98 -11.08
CA ALA A 76 0.38 16.12 -10.86
C ALA A 76 0.88 17.05 -9.73
N GLU A 77 1.40 16.47 -8.64
CA GLU A 77 1.96 17.24 -7.53
C GLU A 77 3.25 17.97 -7.93
N ILE A 78 4.13 17.34 -8.72
CA ILE A 78 5.34 17.98 -9.25
C ILE A 78 4.96 19.18 -10.12
N LEU A 79 4.04 19.03 -11.07
CA LEU A 79 3.59 20.13 -11.93
C LEU A 79 2.99 21.29 -11.14
N ARG A 80 2.22 21.00 -10.07
CA ARG A 80 1.67 22.04 -9.19
C ARG A 80 2.74 22.75 -8.37
N ARG A 81 3.76 22.04 -7.89
CA ARG A 81 4.88 22.62 -7.13
C ARG A 81 5.77 23.49 -8.04
N GLU A 82 6.08 22.98 -9.22
CA GLU A 82 6.98 23.59 -10.20
C GLU A 82 6.27 24.54 -11.19
N GLN A 83 5.00 24.89 -10.96
CA GLN A 83 4.19 25.75 -11.85
C GLN A 83 4.83 27.10 -12.22
N ARG A 84 5.81 27.58 -11.42
CA ARG A 84 6.53 28.84 -11.66
C ARG A 84 7.84 28.66 -12.42
N SER A 85 8.30 27.42 -12.57
CA SER A 85 9.56 27.08 -13.25
C SER A 85 9.37 27.18 -14.76
N ALA A 86 10.43 27.65 -15.46
CA ALA A 86 10.37 27.93 -16.89
C ALA A 86 9.94 26.71 -17.72
N TRP A 87 10.45 25.53 -17.37
CA TRP A 87 10.13 24.28 -18.08
C TRP A 87 8.65 23.88 -17.99
N VAL A 88 7.95 24.16 -16.87
CA VAL A 88 6.50 23.88 -16.75
C VAL A 88 5.69 24.86 -17.58
N ARG A 89 6.12 26.14 -17.63
CA ARG A 89 5.47 27.18 -18.44
C ARG A 89 5.66 26.98 -19.94
N GLU A 90 6.70 26.26 -20.35
CA GLU A 90 6.93 25.90 -21.75
C GLU A 90 6.16 24.62 -22.14
N LEU A 91 5.93 23.72 -21.18
CA LEU A 91 5.22 22.45 -21.39
C LEU A 91 3.69 22.60 -21.45
N ILE A 92 3.13 23.63 -20.80
CA ILE A 92 1.69 23.95 -20.73
C ILE A 92 1.43 25.16 -21.63
#